data_AF-A0A9E4G120-F1
#
_entry.id   AF-A0A9E4G120-F1
#
_cell.length_a   1.000
_cell.length_b   1.000
_cell.length_c   1.000
_cell.angle_alpha   90.00
_cell.angle_beta   90.00
_cell.angle_gamma   90.00
#
_symmetry.space_group_name_H-M   'P 1'
#
loop_
_entity.id
_entity.type
_entity.pdbx_description
1 polymer ?
#
loop_
_entity_poly.entity_id
_entity_poly.type
_entity_poly.pdbx_seq_one_letter_code
_entity_poly.pdbx_strand_id
1 'polypeptide(L)'
;MTATTTSVELPQSRAAGAGLKFALRVVALAVVVAFFMSVGNVNIGAIGQGLGYALAGVTVFITFRVLDFVDLTVDGAFPIGGAVCAILIVNGHSPEFAIVAAFVAGALTGLATALIDIIFKIEGLLASIIVITAAYTVT
;
A
#
# COMPACT_ATOMS: atom_id res chain seq x y z
N MET A 1 31.38 -11.25 -59.63
CA MET A 1 30.83 -12.23 -58.67
C MET A 1 30.78 -11.57 -57.30
N THR A 2 29.79 -10.68 -57.07
CA THR A 2 28.51 -10.96 -56.34
C THR A 2 28.75 -11.18 -54.84
N ALA A 3 28.56 -10.16 -54.00
CA ALA A 3 27.30 -9.69 -53.37
C ALA A 3 27.00 -10.39 -52.02
N THR A 4 27.14 -9.62 -50.93
CA THR A 4 26.32 -9.56 -49.70
C THR A 4 25.40 -10.73 -49.32
N THR A 5 25.57 -11.29 -48.11
CA THR A 5 24.51 -11.51 -47.08
C THR A 5 25.19 -11.79 -45.73
N THR A 6 25.30 -10.79 -44.86
CA THR A 6 24.54 -10.70 -43.61
C THR A 6 24.61 -11.96 -42.75
N SER A 7 25.72 -12.10 -42.01
CA SER A 7 25.77 -12.87 -40.77
C SER A 7 24.76 -12.26 -39.80
N VAL A 8 23.55 -12.83 -39.79
CA VAL A 8 22.55 -12.85 -38.72
C VAL A 8 23.03 -12.12 -37.46
N GLU A 9 22.62 -10.86 -37.30
CA GLU A 9 22.74 -10.17 -36.02
C GLU A 9 21.86 -10.91 -35.02
N LEU A 10 22.51 -11.63 -34.09
CA LEU A 10 21.85 -12.32 -33.00
C LEU A 10 21.13 -11.28 -32.10
N PRO A 11 19.82 -11.40 -31.85
CA PRO A 11 19.05 -10.51 -30.96
C PRO A 11 19.39 -10.68 -29.46
N GLN A 12 20.54 -11.27 -29.12
CA GLN A 12 20.89 -11.76 -27.78
C GLN A 12 21.72 -10.78 -26.94
N SER A 13 22.18 -9.64 -27.48
CA SER A 13 22.98 -8.65 -26.69
C SER A 13 22.15 -7.55 -26.00
N ARG A 14 20.85 -7.42 -26.31
CA ARG A 14 19.98 -6.36 -25.74
C ARG A 14 19.26 -6.74 -24.45
N ALA A 15 19.19 -8.03 -24.09
CA ALA A 15 18.45 -8.49 -22.90
C ALA A 15 19.24 -8.39 -21.58
N ALA A 16 20.57 -8.55 -21.62
CA ALA A 16 21.41 -8.56 -20.41
C ALA A 16 21.55 -7.18 -19.73
N GLY A 17 21.45 -6.10 -20.50
CA GLY A 17 21.58 -4.73 -19.98
C GLY A 17 20.36 -4.25 -19.20
N ALA A 18 19.19 -4.87 -19.36
CA ALA A 18 17.95 -4.43 -18.73
C ALA A 18 17.93 -4.75 -17.22
N GLY A 19 18.38 -5.96 -16.84
CA GLY A 19 18.47 -6.39 -15.43
C GLY A 19 19.50 -5.59 -14.65
N LEU A 20 20.67 -5.30 -15.24
CA LEU A 20 21.72 -4.51 -14.61
C LEU A 20 21.29 -3.06 -14.40
N LYS A 21 20.63 -2.45 -15.39
CA LYS A 21 20.09 -1.07 -15.27
C LYS A 21 18.98 -0.99 -14.23
N PHE A 22 18.15 -2.02 -14.09
CA PHE A 22 17.14 -2.11 -13.02
C PHE A 22 17.80 -2.23 -11.64
N ALA A 23 18.76 -3.14 -11.47
CA ALA A 23 19.50 -3.30 -10.21
C ALA A 23 20.24 -2.01 -9.81
N LEU A 24 20.90 -1.35 -10.77
CA LEU A 24 21.60 -0.08 -10.53
C LEU A 24 20.63 1.04 -10.11
N ARG A 25 19.43 1.09 -10.69
CA ARG A 25 18.36 2.02 -10.30
C ARG A 25 17.84 1.74 -8.89
N VAL A 26 17.65 0.47 -8.53
CA VAL A 26 17.21 0.06 -7.18
C VAL A 26 18.26 0.42 -6.13
N VAL A 27 19.54 0.15 -6.41
CA VAL A 27 20.65 0.49 -5.50
C VAL A 27 20.80 2.00 -5.37
N ALA A 28 20.75 2.76 -6.47
CA ALA A 28 20.80 4.22 -6.43
C ALA A 28 19.61 4.80 -5.65
N LEU A 29 18.40 4.27 -5.84
CA LEU A 29 17.21 4.67 -5.08
C LEU A 29 17.40 4.41 -3.58
N ALA A 30 17.91 3.23 -3.21
CA ALA A 30 18.16 2.87 -1.81
C ALA A 30 19.18 3.80 -1.14
N VAL A 31 20.25 4.19 -1.85
CA VAL A 31 21.26 5.15 -1.35
C VAL A 31 20.67 6.55 -1.16
N VAL A 32 19.85 7.02 -2.11
CA VAL A 32 19.18 8.32 -2.00
C VAL A 32 18.20 8.35 -0.82
N VAL A 33 17.44 7.26 -0.62
CA VAL A 33 16.54 7.11 0.53
C VAL A 33 17.32 7.07 1.85
N ALA A 34 18.42 6.32 1.93
CA ALA A 34 19.26 6.23 3.12
C ALA A 34 19.90 7.58 3.47
N PHE A 35 20.34 8.34 2.47
CA PHE A 35 20.81 9.71 2.66
C PHE A 35 19.71 10.61 3.25
N PHE A 36 18.49 10.53 2.70
CA PHE A 36 17.36 11.31 3.20
C PHE A 36 16.95 10.93 4.63
N MET A 37 16.99 9.63 4.97
CA MET A 37 16.75 9.13 6.33
C MET A 37 17.81 9.62 7.32
N SER A 38 19.08 9.69 6.89
CA SER A 38 20.19 10.19 7.71
C SER A 38 20.15 11.69 7.97
N VAL A 39 19.63 12.49 7.03
CA VAL A 39 19.51 13.96 7.20
C VAL A 39 18.40 14.33 8.19
N GLY A 40 17.32 13.53 8.26
CA GLY A 40 16.14 13.83 9.10
C GLY A 40 16.11 13.17 10.48
N ASN A 41 17.11 12.37 10.87
CA ASN A 41 17.08 11.57 12.11
C ASN A 41 15.89 10.58 12.18
N VAL A 42 15.41 10.11 11.02
CA VAL A 42 14.19 9.28 10.89
C VAL A 42 14.57 7.81 10.67
N ASN A 43 15.02 7.14 11.73
CA ASN A 43 15.65 5.81 11.59
C ASN A 43 14.71 4.61 11.81
N ILE A 44 13.64 4.74 12.59
CA ILE A 44 12.77 3.59 12.95
C ILE A 44 11.32 3.84 12.57
N GLY A 45 10.80 5.06 12.80
CA GLY A 45 9.40 5.39 12.50
C GLY A 45 9.06 5.27 11.01
N ALA A 46 9.90 5.79 10.12
CA ALA A 46 9.67 5.70 8.67
C ALA A 46 9.70 4.26 8.14
N ILE A 47 10.62 3.44 8.64
CA ILE A 47 10.71 2.02 8.26
C ILE A 47 9.50 1.25 8.81
N GLY A 48 9.11 1.50 10.06
CA GLY A 48 7.94 0.87 10.69
C GLY A 48 6.63 1.22 9.98
N GLN A 49 6.44 2.49 9.62
CA GLN A 49 5.28 2.94 8.84
C GLN A 49 5.30 2.35 7.43
N GLY A 50 6.45 2.34 6.75
CA GLY A 50 6.59 1.72 5.43
C GLY A 50 6.28 0.22 5.45
N LEU A 51 6.72 -0.50 6.48
CA LEU A 51 6.40 -1.93 6.64
C LEU A 51 4.92 -2.16 6.97
N GLY A 52 4.30 -1.27 7.75
CA GLY A 52 2.86 -1.29 8.03
C GLY A 52 2.03 -1.09 6.77
N TYR A 53 2.33 -0.05 5.99
CA TYR A 53 1.62 0.23 4.73
C TYR A 53 1.93 -0.78 3.61
N ALA A 54 3.06 -1.50 3.67
CA ALA A 54 3.32 -2.61 2.75
C ALA A 54 2.24 -3.69 2.85
N LEU A 55 1.74 -3.98 4.07
CA LEU A 55 0.62 -4.90 4.27
C LEU A 55 -0.68 -4.33 3.68
N ALA A 56 -0.94 -3.03 3.84
CA ALA A 56 -2.11 -2.38 3.25
C ALA A 56 -2.13 -2.56 1.72
N GLY A 57 -0.98 -2.43 1.05
CA GLY A 57 -0.86 -2.69 -0.39
C GLY A 57 -1.22 -4.13 -0.80
N VAL A 58 -0.82 -5.13 0.00
CA VAL A 58 -1.20 -6.53 -0.22
C VAL A 58 -2.71 -6.71 -0.07
N THR A 59 -3.32 -6.07 0.92
CA THR A 59 -4.77 -6.16 1.16
C THR A 59 -5.59 -5.52 0.03
N VAL A 60 -5.15 -4.37 -0.51
CA VAL A 60 -5.79 -3.79 -1.71
C VAL A 60 -5.70 -4.75 -2.91
N PHE A 61 -4.54 -5.39 -3.10
CA PHE A 61 -4.37 -6.42 -4.14
C PHE A 61 -5.32 -7.61 -3.99
N ILE A 62 -5.58 -8.06 -2.76
CA ILE A 62 -6.55 -9.14 -2.52
C ILE A 62 -7.95 -8.69 -2.94
N THR A 63 -8.35 -7.47 -2.61
CA THR A 63 -9.70 -6.97 -2.92
C THR A 63 -9.92 -6.85 -4.42
N PHE A 64 -8.92 -6.38 -5.15
CA PHE A 64 -8.93 -6.40 -6.61
C PHE A 64 -9.15 -7.78 -7.22
N ARG A 65 -8.55 -8.81 -6.61
CA ARG A 65 -8.61 -10.18 -7.10
C ARG A 65 -9.95 -10.85 -6.81
N VAL A 66 -10.61 -10.46 -5.73
CA VAL A 66 -11.83 -11.11 -5.23
C VAL A 66 -13.10 -10.38 -5.69
N LEU A 67 -13.07 -9.05 -5.68
CA LEU A 67 -14.25 -8.20 -5.82
C LEU A 67 -14.34 -7.52 -7.21
N ASP A 68 -13.35 -7.72 -8.08
CA ASP A 68 -13.23 -7.13 -9.43
C ASP A 68 -13.29 -5.59 -9.47
N PHE A 69 -13.04 -4.90 -8.34
CA PHE A 69 -12.87 -3.44 -8.27
C PHE A 69 -11.79 -3.00 -7.27
N VAL A 70 -11.29 -1.77 -7.40
CA VAL A 70 -10.31 -1.16 -6.48
C VAL A 70 -11.01 -0.77 -5.18
N ASP A 71 -10.73 -1.45 -4.07
CA ASP A 71 -11.13 -0.93 -2.74
C ASP A 71 -9.96 -0.19 -2.08
N LEU A 72 -10.04 1.14 -2.06
CA LEU A 72 -9.07 2.00 -1.37
C LEU A 72 -9.35 2.15 0.14
N THR A 73 -10.47 1.64 0.65
CA THR A 73 -10.88 1.79 2.06
C THR A 73 -9.83 1.25 3.03
N VAL A 74 -9.07 0.24 2.62
CA VAL A 74 -7.98 -0.38 3.38
C VAL A 74 -6.95 0.65 3.85
N ASP A 75 -6.66 1.65 3.03
CA ASP A 75 -5.68 2.71 3.37
C ASP A 75 -6.17 3.59 4.53
N GLY A 76 -7.49 3.77 4.67
CA GLY A 76 -8.09 4.45 5.82
C GLY A 76 -8.40 3.53 7.02
N ALA A 77 -8.73 2.26 6.77
CA ALA A 77 -9.09 1.30 7.82
C ALA A 77 -7.89 0.89 8.70
N PHE A 78 -6.70 0.77 8.11
CA PHE A 78 -5.47 0.44 8.84
C PHE A 78 -5.12 1.47 9.92
N PRO A 79 -5.02 2.77 9.60
CA PRO A 79 -4.67 3.77 10.61
C PRO A 79 -5.83 4.04 11.59
N ILE A 80 -7.12 3.88 11.21
CA ILE A 80 -8.24 3.92 12.18
C ILE A 80 -8.06 2.86 13.27
N GLY A 81 -7.69 1.62 12.90
CA GLY A 81 -7.42 0.57 13.88
C GLY A 81 -6.30 0.96 14.85
N GLY A 82 -5.23 1.57 14.32
CA GLY A 82 -4.14 2.12 15.12
C GLY A 82 -4.58 3.24 16.06
N ALA A 83 -5.38 4.18 15.57
CA ALA A 83 -5.90 5.31 16.35
C ALA A 83 -6.81 4.83 17.50
N VAL A 84 -7.73 3.91 17.24
CA VAL A 84 -8.59 3.32 18.27
C VAL A 84 -7.77 2.57 19.31
N CYS A 85 -6.80 1.76 18.89
CA CYS A 85 -5.89 1.07 19.81
C CYS A 85 -5.13 2.06 20.70
N ALA A 86 -4.55 3.12 20.11
CA ALA A 86 -3.80 4.13 20.83
C ALA A 86 -4.68 4.89 21.85
N ILE A 87 -5.89 5.29 21.44
CA ILE A 87 -6.84 5.99 22.32
C ILE A 87 -7.24 5.07 23.49
N LEU A 88 -7.57 3.80 23.26
CA LEU A 88 -7.94 2.89 24.35
C LEU A 88 -6.79 2.65 25.33
N ILE A 89 -5.56 2.49 24.83
CA ILE A 89 -4.37 2.32 25.67
C ILE A 89 -4.10 3.58 26.51
N VAL A 90 -4.19 4.77 25.90
CA VAL A 90 -4.00 6.05 26.62
C VAL A 90 -5.07 6.25 27.69
N ASN A 91 -6.30 5.78 27.46
CA ASN A 91 -7.39 5.81 28.43
C ASN A 91 -7.30 4.70 29.51
N GLY A 92 -6.24 3.89 29.52
CA GLY A 92 -5.97 2.89 30.56
C GLY A 92 -6.71 1.55 30.39
N HIS A 93 -7.27 1.27 29.21
CA HIS A 93 -7.83 -0.05 28.92
C HIS A 93 -6.72 -1.11 28.69
N SER A 94 -7.06 -2.38 28.91
CA SER A 94 -6.12 -3.47 28.68
C SER A 94 -5.77 -3.61 27.19
N PRO A 95 -4.51 -3.94 26.85
CA PRO A 95 -4.10 -4.10 25.45
C PRO A 95 -4.90 -5.16 24.69
N GLU A 96 -5.31 -6.22 25.38
CA GLU A 96 -6.12 -7.31 24.81
C GLU A 96 -7.48 -6.80 24.30
N PHE A 97 -8.14 -5.95 25.09
CA PHE A 97 -9.41 -5.34 24.70
C PHE A 97 -9.22 -4.29 23.59
N ALA A 98 -8.13 -3.51 23.67
CA ALA A 98 -7.81 -2.51 22.65
C ALA A 98 -7.63 -3.12 21.25
N ILE A 99 -7.00 -4.30 21.16
CA ILE A 99 -6.82 -5.01 19.89
C ILE A 99 -8.17 -5.46 19.31
N VAL A 100 -9.07 -6.00 20.14
CA VAL A 100 -10.40 -6.41 19.68
C VAL A 100 -11.22 -5.20 19.23
N ALA A 101 -11.18 -4.10 19.98
CA ALA A 101 -11.85 -2.86 19.60
C ALA A 101 -11.31 -2.27 18.29
N ALA A 102 -9.99 -2.28 18.11
CA ALA A 102 -9.34 -1.84 16.88
C ALA A 102 -9.74 -2.69 15.67
N PHE A 103 -9.85 -4.01 15.83
CA PHE A 103 -10.32 -4.91 14.78
C PHE A 103 -11.77 -4.59 14.38
N VAL A 104 -12.66 -4.36 15.35
CA VAL A 104 -14.05 -3.99 15.09
C VAL A 104 -14.13 -2.63 14.38
N ALA A 105 -13.34 -1.64 14.79
CA ALA A 105 -13.32 -0.33 14.13
C ALA A 105 -12.87 -0.44 12.66
N GLY A 106 -11.85 -1.24 12.37
CA GLY A 106 -11.42 -1.54 11.00
C GLY A 106 -12.52 -2.24 10.19
N ALA A 107 -13.18 -3.24 10.78
CA ALA A 107 -14.29 -3.95 10.14
C ALA A 107 -15.49 -3.05 9.84
N LEU A 108 -15.83 -2.12 10.75
CA LEU A 108 -16.87 -1.12 10.55
C LEU A 108 -16.55 -0.17 9.40
N THR A 109 -15.27 0.16 9.20
CA THR A 109 -14.82 1.00 8.09
C THR A 109 -15.04 0.29 6.75
N GLY A 110 -14.69 -1.00 6.65
CA GLY A 110 -14.99 -1.81 5.45
C GLY A 110 -16.48 -2.04 5.22
N LEU A 111 -17.25 -2.22 6.30
CA LEU A 111 -18.70 -2.33 6.25
C LEU A 111 -19.34 -1.04 5.72
N ALA A 112 -18.83 0.14 6.10
CA ALA A 112 -19.32 1.41 5.60
C ALA A 112 -19.21 1.50 4.07
N THR A 113 -18.08 1.04 3.49
CA THR A 113 -17.91 0.99 2.02
C THR A 113 -18.90 0.04 1.37
N ALA A 114 -19.06 -1.17 1.92
CA ALA A 114 -20.02 -2.13 1.41
C ALA A 114 -21.46 -1.59 1.47
N LEU A 115 -21.83 -0.92 2.56
CA LEU A 115 -23.15 -0.31 2.71
C LEU A 115 -23.37 0.82 1.70
N ILE A 116 -22.38 1.68 1.49
CA ILE A 116 -22.50 2.78 0.53
C ILE A 116 -22.67 2.23 -0.90
N ASP A 117 -21.87 1.24 -1.26
CA ASP A 117 -21.94 0.57 -2.56
C ASP A 117 -23.33 -0.07 -2.79
N ILE A 118 -23.83 -0.85 -1.82
CA ILE A 118 -25.12 -1.54 -1.91
C ILE A 118 -26.31 -0.59 -1.89
N ILE A 119 -26.29 0.44 -1.03
CA ILE A 119 -27.43 1.35 -0.81
C ILE A 119 -27.53 2.40 -1.92
N PHE A 120 -26.41 3.05 -2.25
CA PHE A 120 -26.41 4.16 -3.21
C PHE A 120 -26.23 3.70 -4.66
N LYS A 121 -25.91 2.41 -4.89
CA LYS A 121 -25.69 1.82 -6.24
C LYS A 121 -24.71 2.64 -7.08
N ILE A 122 -23.72 3.22 -6.42
CA ILE A 122 -22.61 3.92 -7.08
C ILE A 122 -21.53 2.91 -7.42
N GLU A 123 -20.59 3.31 -8.27
CA GLU A 123 -19.45 2.47 -8.60
C GLU A 123 -18.57 2.27 -7.35
N GLY A 124 -18.19 1.03 -7.05
CA GLY A 124 -17.44 0.68 -5.83
C GLY A 124 -16.15 1.49 -5.64
N LEU A 125 -15.54 1.94 -6.74
CA LEU A 125 -14.39 2.86 -6.71
C LEU A 125 -14.75 4.21 -6.09
N LEU A 126 -15.89 4.81 -6.46
CA LEU A 126 -16.36 6.08 -5.90
C LEU A 126 -16.75 5.92 -4.44
N ALA A 127 -17.40 4.81 -4.08
CA ALA A 127 -17.73 4.50 -2.70
C ALA A 127 -16.46 4.46 -1.82
N SER A 128 -15.42 3.76 -2.28
CA SER A 128 -14.16 3.64 -1.54
C SER A 128 -13.44 4.99 -1.35
N ILE A 129 -13.47 5.88 -2.35
CA ILE A 129 -12.88 7.24 -2.27
C ILE A 129 -13.63 8.14 -1.27
N ILE A 130 -14.94 7.97 -1.15
CA ILE A 130 -15.74 8.70 -0.16
C ILE A 130 -15.39 8.21 1.26
N VAL A 131 -15.34 6.89 1.47
CA VAL A 131 -15.06 6.33 2.79
C VAL A 131 -13.63 6.60 3.24
N ILE A 132 -12.63 6.46 2.35
CA ILE A 132 -11.24 6.78 2.71
C ILE A 132 -11.10 8.25 3.14
N THR A 133 -11.75 9.18 2.44
CA THR A 133 -11.70 10.61 2.80
C THR A 133 -12.37 10.87 4.16
N ALA A 134 -13.49 10.19 4.43
CA ALA A 134 -14.15 10.26 5.73
C ALA A 134 -13.27 9.65 6.85
N ALA A 135 -12.62 8.53 6.57
CA ALA A 135 -11.74 7.83 7.51
C ALA A 135 -10.51 8.69 7.87
N TYR A 136 -9.87 9.32 6.90
CA TYR A 136 -8.73 10.22 7.12
C TYR A 136 -9.07 11.44 7.98
N THR A 137 -10.35 11.84 8.07
CA THR A 137 -10.77 12.96 8.91
C THR A 137 -10.83 12.59 10.40
N VAL A 138 -11.08 11.31 10.71
CA VAL A 138 -11.26 10.81 12.08
C VAL A 138 -9.97 10.25 12.67
N THR A 139 -9.05 9.81 11.80
CA THR A 139 -7.75 9.23 12.15
C THR A 139 -6.78 10.30 12.65
#